data_AF-A0A1X1TZQ0-F1
#
_entry.id   AF-A0A1X1TZQ0-F1
#
_cell.length_a   1.000
_cell.length_b   1.000
_cell.length_c   1.000
_cell.angle_alpha   90.00
_cell.angle_beta   90.00
_cell.angle_gamma   90.00
#
_symmetry.space_group_name_H-M   'P 1'
#
loop_
_entity.id
_entity.type
_entity.pdbx_description
1 polymer ?
#
loop_
_entity_poly.entity_id
_entity_poly.type
_entity_poly.pdbx_seq_one_letter_code
_entity_poly.pdbx_strand_id
1 'polypeptide(L)'
;MPALQQIDGCVGVSLLVDRQTGRCIATTSWETKEAMQSSTEHVRPIRDRAAMTFGGSPTVEEWDIVALHRDHPTHAGACVRATWVKVPPERMDEGIEYYKSSVLPQLEGLDGFSSASLMVDRASGRGVSCTTFDSQAAMERSRDQAAEIKAQSMREAGAEELDECEFELALAHLRVPELA
;
A
#
# COMPACT_ATOMS: atom_id res chain seq x y z
N MET A 1 18.45 0.72 6.91
CA MET A 1 17.64 1.85 7.44
C MET A 1 17.29 1.60 8.91
N PRO A 2 18.22 1.77 9.87
CA PRO A 2 17.95 1.48 11.29
C PRO A 2 17.18 2.60 12.01
N ALA A 3 17.33 3.86 11.57
CA ALA A 3 16.87 5.03 12.32
C ALA A 3 15.34 5.12 12.49
N LEU A 4 14.56 4.82 11.43
CA LEU A 4 13.08 4.87 11.50
C LEU A 4 12.53 3.79 12.43
N GLN A 5 13.11 2.59 12.40
CA GLN A 5 12.71 1.47 13.25
C GLN A 5 13.06 1.66 14.73
N GLN A 6 13.89 2.66 15.05
CA GLN A 6 14.25 3.02 16.43
C GLN A 6 13.33 4.13 16.99
N ILE A 7 12.45 4.70 16.16
CA ILE A 7 11.48 5.69 16.64
C ILE A 7 10.35 4.94 17.33
N ASP A 8 10.00 5.40 18.53
CA ASP A 8 8.94 4.81 19.34
C ASP A 8 7.61 4.77 18.56
N GLY A 9 6.92 3.62 18.64
CA GLY A 9 5.70 3.35 17.90
C GLY A 9 5.85 3.11 16.39
N CYS A 10 7.06 3.13 15.81
CA CYS A 10 7.26 2.75 14.41
C CYS A 10 7.24 1.22 14.25
N VAL A 11 6.26 0.70 13.52
CA VAL A 11 6.05 -0.74 13.31
C VAL A 11 6.35 -1.20 11.89
N GLY A 12 6.66 -0.30 10.96
CA GLY A 12 6.95 -0.73 9.61
C GLY A 12 7.63 0.31 8.76
N VAL A 13 8.46 -0.18 7.83
CA VAL A 13 8.98 0.62 6.72
C VAL A 13 8.93 -0.22 5.45
N SER A 14 8.44 0.37 4.36
CA SER A 14 8.59 -0.20 3.02
C SER A 14 9.10 0.84 2.01
N LEU A 15 9.68 0.36 0.92
CA LEU A 15 10.08 1.17 -0.23
C LEU A 15 9.63 0.47 -1.51
N LEU A 16 8.77 1.16 -2.26
CA LEU A 16 8.35 0.77 -3.60
C LEU A 16 9.08 1.64 -4.62
N VAL A 17 9.57 1.03 -5.71
CA VAL A 17 10.32 1.72 -6.75
C VAL A 17 9.80 1.31 -8.12
N ASP A 18 9.33 2.29 -8.88
CA ASP A 18 9.12 2.13 -10.32
C ASP A 18 10.45 2.52 -11.00
N ARG A 19 11.16 1.52 -11.50
CA ARG A 19 12.45 1.68 -12.16
C ARG A 19 12.34 2.36 -13.52
N GLN A 20 11.17 2.37 -14.15
CA GLN A 20 10.96 2.97 -15.47
C GLN A 20 10.77 4.48 -15.36
N THR A 21 9.95 4.93 -14.41
CA THR A 21 9.66 6.36 -14.22
C THR A 21 10.56 7.03 -13.17
N GLY A 22 11.19 6.23 -12.29
CA GLY A 22 11.92 6.72 -11.12
C GLY A 22 11.01 7.07 -9.94
N ARG A 23 9.69 6.85 -10.04
CA ARG A 23 8.74 7.10 -8.94
C ARG A 23 9.05 6.17 -7.77
N CYS A 24 9.24 6.75 -6.59
CA CYS A 24 9.47 6.02 -5.34
C CYS A 24 8.36 6.31 -4.33
N ILE A 25 7.89 5.29 -3.63
CA ILE A 25 6.97 5.43 -2.49
C ILE A 25 7.64 4.81 -1.27
N ALA A 26 8.05 5.65 -0.33
CA ALA A 26 8.52 5.21 0.98
C ALA A 26 7.35 5.32 1.97
N THR A 27 7.04 4.22 2.67
CA THR A 27 6.01 4.23 3.71
C THR A 27 6.63 3.97 5.07
N THR A 28 6.05 4.59 6.10
CA THR A 28 6.30 4.29 7.50
C THR A 28 4.97 3.98 8.16
N SER A 29 4.88 2.87 8.88
CA SER A 29 3.68 2.47 9.61
C SER A 29 3.89 2.66 11.11
N TRP A 30 2.83 3.07 11.80
CA TRP A 30 2.86 3.45 13.22
C TRP A 30 1.79 2.70 14.00
N GLU A 31 2.04 2.41 15.28
CA GLU A 31 1.08 1.75 16.18
C GLU A 31 -0.20 2.58 16.34
N THR A 32 -0.04 3.90 16.44
CA THR A 32 -1.14 4.85 16.62
C THR A 32 -0.90 6.12 15.82
N LYS A 33 -1.98 6.86 15.57
CA LYS A 33 -1.91 8.19 14.93
C LYS A 33 -1.12 9.18 15.80
N GLU A 34 -1.25 9.08 17.11
CA GLU A 34 -0.54 9.93 18.07
C GLU A 34 0.98 9.67 18.02
N ALA A 35 1.42 8.41 17.89
CA ALA A 35 2.83 8.07 17.72
C ALA A 35 3.39 8.62 16.39
N MET A 36 2.62 8.52 15.31
CA MET A 36 2.98 9.14 14.03
C MET A 36 3.12 10.66 14.13
N GLN A 37 2.15 11.33 14.75
CA GLN A 37 2.15 12.79 14.85
C GLN A 37 3.28 13.31 15.74
N SER A 38 3.50 12.68 16.90
CA SER A 38 4.57 13.06 17.83
C SER A 38 5.98 12.82 17.27
N SER A 39 6.13 11.89 16.32
CA SER A 39 7.40 11.60 15.66
C SER A 39 7.73 12.48 14.45
N THR A 40 6.82 13.37 14.01
CA THR A 40 6.98 14.21 12.81
C THR A 40 8.33 14.94 12.74
N GLU A 41 8.73 15.59 13.83
CA GLU A 41 10.01 16.33 13.88
C GLU A 41 11.24 15.42 13.83
N HIS A 42 11.12 14.18 14.30
CA HIS A 42 12.20 13.17 14.22
C HIS A 42 12.31 12.56 12.81
N VAL A 43 11.17 12.38 12.14
CA VAL A 43 11.11 11.81 10.78
C VAL A 43 11.53 12.82 9.72
N ARG A 44 11.27 14.11 9.93
CA ARG A 44 11.55 15.18 8.96
C ARG A 44 12.99 15.18 8.44
N PRO A 45 14.06 15.16 9.26
CA PRO A 45 15.43 15.10 8.75
C PRO A 45 15.72 13.83 7.93
N ILE A 46 15.09 12.71 8.27
CA ILE A 46 15.24 11.44 7.54
C ILE A 46 14.60 11.57 6.15
N ARG A 47 13.39 12.12 6.09
CA ARG A 47 12.66 12.41 4.85
C ARG A 47 13.44 13.38 3.96
N ASP A 48 13.93 14.48 4.53
CA ASP A 48 14.66 15.51 3.78
C ASP A 48 15.95 14.91 3.16
N ARG A 49 16.64 14.03 3.89
CA ARG A 49 17.78 13.28 3.35
C ARG A 49 17.38 12.29 2.26
N ALA A 50 16.26 11.60 2.41
CA ALA A 50 15.76 10.70 1.38
C ALA A 50 15.42 11.49 0.10
N ALA A 51 14.73 12.63 0.21
CA ALA A 51 14.41 13.51 -0.91
C ALA A 51 15.66 13.99 -1.66
N MET A 52 16.70 14.43 -0.94
CA MET A 52 17.99 14.78 -1.55
C MET A 52 18.64 13.60 -2.28
N THR A 53 18.54 12.39 -1.74
CA THR A 53 19.15 11.19 -2.32
C THR A 53 18.42 10.75 -3.59
N PHE A 54 17.09 10.80 -3.59
CA PHE A 54 16.26 10.44 -4.74
C PHE A 54 16.13 11.58 -5.77
N GLY A 55 16.57 12.80 -5.43
CA GLY A 55 16.56 13.95 -6.34
C GLY A 55 15.17 14.51 -6.63
N GLY A 56 14.19 14.26 -5.75
CA GLY A 56 12.78 14.61 -5.96
C GLY A 56 12.19 15.53 -4.88
N SER A 57 10.99 16.04 -5.14
CA SER A 57 10.17 16.75 -4.15
C SER A 57 9.22 15.76 -3.47
N PRO A 58 9.35 15.53 -2.14
CA PRO A 58 8.50 14.57 -1.46
C PRO A 58 7.11 15.14 -1.25
N THR A 59 6.08 14.37 -1.63
CA THR A 59 4.71 14.57 -1.14
C THR A 59 4.49 13.66 0.06
N VAL A 60 3.83 14.17 1.10
CA VAL A 60 3.52 13.42 2.31
C VAL A 60 2.01 13.29 2.42
N GLU A 61 1.55 12.06 2.58
CA GLU A 61 0.14 11.73 2.78
C GLU A 61 0.03 10.79 3.98
N GLU A 62 -1.02 10.97 4.77
CA GLU A 62 -1.35 10.13 5.92
C GLU A 62 -2.52 9.22 5.55
N TRP A 63 -2.43 7.95 5.92
CA TRP A 63 -3.44 6.94 5.58
C TRP A 63 -3.67 6.01 6.76
N ASP A 64 -4.92 5.57 6.94
CA ASP A 64 -5.29 4.52 7.88
C ASP A 64 -5.17 3.15 7.20
N ILE A 65 -4.42 2.22 7.79
CA ILE A 65 -4.38 0.83 7.33
C ILE A 65 -5.63 0.12 7.85
N VAL A 66 -6.54 -0.24 6.95
CA VAL A 66 -7.85 -0.80 7.31
C VAL A 66 -7.98 -2.29 6.99
N ALA A 67 -7.13 -2.81 6.12
CA ALA A 67 -6.96 -4.25 5.91
C ALA A 67 -5.49 -4.55 5.61
N LEU A 68 -5.00 -5.66 6.14
CA LEU A 68 -3.68 -6.19 5.84
C LEU A 68 -3.68 -7.70 6.02
N HIS A 69 -3.46 -8.41 4.93
CA HIS A 69 -3.44 -9.86 4.88
C HIS A 69 -2.15 -10.34 4.21
N ARG A 70 -1.52 -11.38 4.77
CA ARG A 70 -0.30 -12.00 4.25
C ARG A 70 -0.51 -13.51 4.15
N ASP A 71 -0.31 -14.05 2.95
CA ASP A 71 -0.27 -15.50 2.77
C ASP A 71 1.11 -16.03 3.18
N HIS A 72 2.18 -15.39 2.70
CA HIS A 72 3.56 -15.77 3.02
C HIS A 72 4.54 -14.59 2.93
N PRO A 73 5.75 -14.71 3.52
CA PRO A 73 6.74 -13.65 3.49
C PRO A 73 7.22 -13.31 2.07
N THR A 74 7.41 -12.03 1.80
CA THR A 74 7.99 -11.57 0.54
C THR A 74 9.48 -11.87 0.46
N HIS A 75 9.99 -12.01 -0.77
CA HIS A 75 11.39 -12.26 -1.06
C HIS A 75 11.95 -11.27 -2.10
N ALA A 76 13.26 -11.32 -2.34
CA ALA A 76 13.89 -10.48 -3.35
C ALA A 76 13.30 -10.79 -4.74
N GLY A 77 12.84 -9.75 -5.44
CA GLY A 77 12.12 -9.88 -6.72
C GLY A 77 10.61 -9.69 -6.60
N ALA A 78 10.07 -9.59 -5.38
CA ALA A 78 8.68 -9.25 -5.16
C ALA A 78 8.33 -7.87 -5.75
N CYS A 79 7.10 -7.75 -6.21
CA CYS A 79 6.58 -6.54 -6.84
C CYS A 79 5.17 -6.24 -6.32
N VAL A 80 4.74 -4.99 -6.45
CA VAL A 80 3.46 -4.50 -5.94
C VAL A 80 2.70 -3.83 -7.06
N ARG A 81 1.44 -4.21 -7.25
CA ARG A 81 0.47 -3.42 -7.99
C ARG A 81 -0.31 -2.57 -6.99
N ALA A 82 -0.27 -1.25 -7.16
CA ALA A 82 -1.02 -0.32 -6.34
C ALA A 82 -2.07 0.40 -7.19
N THR A 83 -3.32 0.36 -6.74
CA THR A 83 -4.46 0.99 -7.40
C THR A 83 -5.06 2.02 -6.46
N TRP A 84 -5.01 3.29 -6.85
CA TRP A 84 -5.64 4.40 -6.12
C TRP A 84 -7.06 4.55 -6.59
N VAL A 85 -7.97 4.72 -5.63
CA VAL A 85 -9.40 4.79 -5.87
C VAL A 85 -10.02 5.92 -5.09
N LYS A 86 -11.20 6.35 -5.54
CA LYS A 86 -12.06 7.27 -4.81
C LYS A 86 -13.42 6.64 -4.63
N VAL A 87 -13.92 6.67 -3.40
CA VAL A 87 -15.29 6.28 -3.05
C VAL A 87 -16.00 7.48 -2.42
N PRO A 88 -17.33 7.56 -2.55
CA PRO A 88 -18.11 8.51 -1.76
C PRO A 88 -17.78 8.33 -0.26
N PRO A 89 -17.39 9.38 0.49
CA PRO A 89 -17.00 9.25 1.89
C PRO A 89 -18.06 8.54 2.76
N GLU A 90 -19.34 8.76 2.47
CA GLU A 90 -20.47 8.12 3.13
C GLU A 90 -20.58 6.60 2.89
N ARG A 91 -19.92 6.07 1.85
CA ARG A 91 -19.86 4.63 1.51
C ARG A 91 -18.52 4.00 1.84
N MET A 92 -17.60 4.73 2.48
CA MET A 92 -16.25 4.24 2.76
C MET A 92 -16.27 2.94 3.57
N ASP A 93 -17.06 2.88 4.65
CA ASP A 93 -17.14 1.68 5.49
C ASP A 93 -17.71 0.48 4.72
N GLU A 94 -18.75 0.68 3.90
CA GLU A 94 -19.28 -0.38 3.03
C GLU A 94 -18.23 -0.87 2.02
N GLY A 95 -17.44 0.05 1.44
CA GLY A 95 -16.37 -0.27 0.51
C GLY A 95 -15.22 -1.05 1.15
N ILE A 96 -14.85 -0.72 2.40
CA ILE A 96 -13.85 -1.45 3.18
C ILE A 96 -14.33 -2.87 3.46
N GLU A 97 -15.58 -3.05 3.91
CA GLU A 97 -16.13 -4.36 4.18
C GLU A 97 -16.24 -5.20 2.90
N TYR A 98 -16.71 -4.61 1.79
CA TYR A 98 -16.74 -5.27 0.49
C TYR A 98 -15.35 -5.70 0.03
N TYR A 99 -14.34 -4.84 0.21
CA TYR A 99 -12.96 -5.18 -0.10
C TYR A 99 -12.52 -6.43 0.68
N LYS A 100 -12.73 -6.44 2.00
CA LYS A 100 -12.34 -7.56 2.87
C LYS A 100 -13.08 -8.85 2.55
N SER A 101 -14.40 -8.78 2.34
CA SER A 101 -15.24 -9.97 2.18
C SER A 101 -15.23 -10.56 0.77
N SER A 102 -14.91 -9.75 -0.24
CA SER A 102 -15.12 -10.13 -1.65
C SER A 102 -13.89 -9.91 -2.52
N VAL A 103 -13.18 -8.78 -2.38
CA VAL A 103 -12.02 -8.49 -3.23
C VAL A 103 -10.80 -9.27 -2.76
N LEU A 104 -10.48 -9.21 -1.46
CA LEU A 104 -9.31 -9.84 -0.88
C LEU A 104 -9.26 -11.36 -1.16
N PRO A 105 -10.32 -12.16 -0.99
CA PRO A 105 -10.30 -13.58 -1.31
C PRO A 105 -10.05 -13.88 -2.81
N GLN A 106 -10.46 -12.98 -3.71
CA GLN A 106 -10.19 -13.14 -5.14
C GLN A 106 -8.73 -12.79 -5.47
N LEU A 107 -8.16 -11.80 -4.79
CA LEU A 107 -6.74 -11.45 -4.91
C LEU A 107 -5.83 -12.58 -4.41
N GLU A 108 -6.19 -13.20 -3.28
CA GLU A 108 -5.50 -14.38 -2.74
C GLU A 108 -5.42 -15.54 -3.75
N GLY A 109 -6.41 -15.66 -4.65
CA GLY A 109 -6.44 -16.66 -5.71
C GLY A 109 -5.55 -16.35 -6.92
N LEU A 110 -4.87 -15.20 -6.98
CA LEU A 110 -3.99 -14.84 -8.09
C LEU A 110 -2.65 -15.58 -8.02
N ASP A 111 -2.12 -15.98 -9.18
CA ASP A 111 -0.80 -16.58 -9.27
C ASP A 111 0.28 -15.68 -8.65
N GLY A 112 1.06 -16.26 -7.73
CA GLY A 112 2.13 -15.59 -7.00
C GLY A 112 1.66 -14.50 -6.03
N PHE A 113 0.39 -14.47 -5.61
CA PHE A 113 -0.07 -13.59 -4.52
C PHE A 113 0.73 -13.86 -3.24
N SER A 114 1.26 -12.81 -2.62
CA SER A 114 1.97 -12.89 -1.34
C SER A 114 1.25 -12.15 -0.21
N SER A 115 0.73 -10.95 -0.49
CA SER A 115 -0.01 -10.16 0.50
C SER A 115 -0.87 -9.09 -0.17
N ALA A 116 -1.86 -8.58 0.57
CA ALA A 116 -2.59 -7.40 0.18
C ALA A 116 -2.85 -6.46 1.36
N SER A 117 -2.88 -5.16 1.08
CA SER A 117 -3.20 -4.13 2.06
C SER A 117 -4.14 -3.09 1.46
N LEU A 118 -5.12 -2.64 2.25
CA LEU A 118 -5.96 -1.49 1.94
C LEU A 118 -5.65 -0.36 2.91
N MET A 119 -5.37 0.81 2.36
CA MET A 119 -5.16 2.04 3.11
C MET A 119 -6.17 3.09 2.65
N VAL A 120 -6.72 3.88 3.58
CA VAL A 120 -7.76 4.88 3.28
C VAL A 120 -7.49 6.22 3.94
N ASP A 121 -7.92 7.28 3.27
CA ASP A 121 -8.13 8.59 3.86
C ASP A 121 -9.64 8.86 3.86
N ARG A 122 -10.26 8.65 5.03
CA ARG A 122 -11.70 8.81 5.24
C ARG A 122 -12.18 10.23 4.94
N ALA A 123 -11.34 11.26 5.14
CA ALA A 123 -11.73 12.64 4.96
C ALA A 123 -11.90 13.00 3.48
N SER A 124 -11.02 12.48 2.61
CA SER A 124 -11.07 12.75 1.17
C SER A 124 -11.83 11.69 0.37
N GLY A 125 -12.17 10.56 0.99
CA GLY A 125 -12.79 9.41 0.31
C GLY A 125 -11.79 8.62 -0.54
N ARG A 126 -10.48 8.85 -0.39
CA ARG A 126 -9.44 8.16 -1.15
C ARG A 126 -9.11 6.82 -0.52
N GLY A 127 -8.79 5.85 -1.35
CA GLY A 127 -8.22 4.56 -0.94
C GLY A 127 -7.05 4.18 -1.85
N VAL A 128 -6.19 3.31 -1.35
CA VAL A 128 -5.18 2.63 -2.17
C VAL A 128 -5.13 1.16 -1.77
N SER A 129 -5.39 0.29 -2.75
CA SER A 129 -5.21 -1.15 -2.63
C SER A 129 -3.83 -1.51 -3.16
N CYS A 130 -3.04 -2.22 -2.37
CA CYS A 130 -1.74 -2.75 -2.79
C CYS A 130 -1.80 -4.27 -2.77
N THR A 131 -1.55 -4.91 -3.91
CA THR A 131 -1.39 -6.36 -4.03
C THR A 131 0.07 -6.68 -4.33
N THR A 132 0.68 -7.50 -3.49
CA THR A 132 2.08 -7.90 -3.63
C THR A 132 2.16 -9.28 -4.24
N PHE A 133 3.05 -9.42 -5.22
CA PHE A 133 3.34 -10.66 -5.92
C PHE A 133 4.79 -11.09 -5.71
N ASP A 134 5.04 -12.39 -5.77
CA ASP A 134 6.36 -13.01 -5.67
C ASP A 134 7.34 -12.56 -6.75
N SER A 135 6.84 -12.28 -7.95
CA SER A 135 7.67 -11.89 -9.08
C SER A 135 6.90 -11.05 -10.08
N GLN A 136 7.63 -10.24 -10.85
CA GLN A 136 7.06 -9.49 -11.97
C GLN A 136 6.34 -10.39 -12.97
N ALA A 137 6.87 -11.58 -13.25
CA ALA A 137 6.25 -12.52 -14.18
C ALA A 137 4.90 -13.04 -13.67
N ALA A 138 4.75 -13.27 -12.36
CA ALA A 138 3.47 -13.65 -11.76
C ALA A 138 2.46 -12.50 -11.83
N MET A 139 2.90 -11.27 -11.50
CA MET A 139 2.09 -10.05 -11.62
C MET A 139 1.63 -9.80 -13.07
N GLU A 140 2.49 -10.06 -14.06
CA GLU A 140 2.13 -9.94 -15.48
C GLU A 140 1.11 -10.99 -15.92
N ARG A 141 1.27 -12.26 -15.50
CA ARG A 141 0.30 -13.33 -15.79
C ARG A 141 -1.05 -13.09 -15.13
N SER A 142 -1.08 -12.48 -13.95
CA SER A 142 -2.31 -12.17 -13.22
C SER A 142 -3.01 -10.89 -13.69
N ARG A 143 -2.44 -10.15 -14.66
CA ARG A 143 -2.91 -8.81 -15.06
C ARG A 143 -4.38 -8.81 -15.50
N ASP A 144 -4.78 -9.74 -16.37
CA ASP A 144 -6.14 -9.78 -16.92
C ASP A 144 -7.16 -10.11 -15.82
N GLN A 145 -6.88 -11.13 -14.99
CA GLN A 145 -7.74 -11.51 -13.87
C GLN A 145 -7.84 -10.39 -12.82
N ALA A 146 -6.72 -9.73 -12.50
CA ALA A 146 -6.70 -8.58 -11.60
C ALA A 146 -7.52 -7.40 -12.15
N ALA A 147 -7.45 -7.15 -13.46
CA ALA A 147 -8.25 -6.12 -14.12
C ALA A 147 -9.75 -6.43 -14.09
N GLU A 148 -10.14 -7.70 -14.24
CA GLU A 148 -11.54 -8.14 -14.10
C GLU A 148 -12.05 -7.94 -12.66
N ILE A 149 -11.28 -8.40 -11.67
CA ILE A 149 -11.58 -8.19 -10.24
C ILE A 149 -11.74 -6.70 -9.95
N LYS A 150 -10.80 -5.87 -10.40
CA LYS A 150 -10.84 -4.40 -10.23
C LYS A 150 -12.10 -3.82 -10.86
N ALA A 151 -12.38 -4.14 -12.13
CA ALA A 151 -13.52 -3.58 -12.85
C ALA A 151 -14.86 -3.97 -12.19
N GLN A 152 -14.99 -5.20 -11.70
CA GLN A 152 -16.16 -5.62 -10.93
C GLN A 152 -16.26 -4.84 -9.61
N SER A 153 -15.15 -4.74 -8.88
CA SER A 153 -15.09 -4.07 -7.59
C SER A 153 -15.46 -2.58 -7.69
N MET A 154 -14.98 -1.89 -8.72
CA MET A 154 -15.34 -0.48 -8.97
C MET A 154 -16.84 -0.29 -9.16
N ARG A 155 -17.50 -1.19 -9.89
CA ARG A 155 -18.95 -1.12 -10.12
C ARG A 155 -19.76 -1.37 -8.85
N GLU A 156 -19.41 -2.40 -8.08
CA GLU A 156 -20.13 -2.78 -6.85
C GLU A 156 -19.93 -1.76 -5.73
N ALA A 157 -18.69 -1.30 -5.52
CA ALA A 157 -18.37 -0.30 -4.51
C ALA A 157 -18.79 1.13 -4.92
N GLY A 158 -19.12 1.36 -6.20
CA GLY A 158 -19.33 2.71 -6.73
C GLY A 158 -18.06 3.56 -6.65
N ALA A 159 -16.91 2.92 -6.85
CA ALA A 159 -15.59 3.54 -6.78
C ALA A 159 -15.12 4.00 -8.16
N GLU A 160 -14.29 5.05 -8.18
CA GLU A 160 -13.58 5.55 -9.35
C GLU A 160 -12.09 5.24 -9.22
N GLU A 161 -11.47 4.76 -10.29
CA GLU A 161 -10.02 4.59 -10.35
C GLU A 161 -9.34 5.94 -10.60
N LEU A 162 -8.37 6.28 -9.76
CA LEU A 162 -7.59 7.52 -9.86
C LEU A 162 -6.24 7.30 -10.55
N ASP A 163 -5.58 6.18 -10.25
CA ASP A 163 -4.25 5.83 -10.76
C ASP A 163 -3.99 4.34 -10.52
N GLU A 164 -3.13 3.73 -11.32
CA GLU A 164 -2.61 2.39 -11.11
C GLU A 164 -1.15 2.32 -11.52
N CYS A 165 -0.30 1.79 -10.65
CA CYS A 165 1.13 1.67 -10.91
C CYS A 165 1.66 0.34 -10.39
N GLU A 166 2.69 -0.16 -11.06
CA GLU A 166 3.42 -1.37 -10.71
C GLU A 166 4.83 -1.00 -10.23
N PHE A 167 5.26 -1.59 -9.12
CA PHE A 167 6.51 -1.24 -8.46
C PHE A 167 7.31 -2.49 -8.10
N GLU A 168 8.64 -2.36 -8.06
CA GLU A 168 9.50 -3.27 -7.32
C GLU A 168 9.35 -3.02 -5.80
N LEU A 169 9.25 -4.09 -5.00
CA LEU A 169 9.32 -4.02 -3.55
C LEU A 169 10.78 -4.05 -3.09
N ALA A 170 11.43 -2.88 -3.10
CA ALA A 170 12.85 -2.76 -2.77
C ALA A 170 13.16 -2.94 -1.26
N LEU A 171 12.18 -2.65 -0.40
CA LEU A 171 12.28 -2.86 1.05
C LEU A 171 10.93 -3.26 1.63
N ALA A 172 10.91 -4.34 2.42
CA ALA A 172 9.73 -4.77 3.15
C ALA A 172 10.11 -5.16 4.59
N HIS A 173 9.95 -4.23 5.53
CA HIS A 173 10.10 -4.50 6.96
C HIS A 173 8.84 -4.05 7.67
N LEU A 174 7.74 -4.79 7.47
CA LEU A 174 6.42 -4.45 8.01
C LEU A 174 6.10 -5.39 9.17
N ARG A 175 5.99 -4.86 10.38
CA ARG A 175 5.51 -5.55 11.60
C ARG A 175 4.09 -5.15 11.97
N VAL A 176 3.37 -4.50 11.05
CA VAL A 176 1.94 -4.22 11.20
C VAL A 176 1.20 -5.56 11.33
N PRO A 177 0.39 -5.76 12.40
CA PRO A 177 -0.36 -6.99 12.59
C PRO A 177 -1.35 -7.21 11.43
N GLU A 178 -1.77 -8.44 11.21
CA GLU A 178 -2.86 -8.70 10.28
C GLU A 178 -4.15 -8.04 10.78
N LEU A 179 -4.87 -7.44 9.85
CA LEU A 179 -6.13 -6.77 10.10
C LEU A 179 -7.17 -7.44 9.20
N ALA A 180 -7.94 -8.34 9.81
CA ALA A 180 -9.11 -8.98 9.22
C ALA A 180 -10.25 -7.97 9.06
#